data_AF-A0A9E3JSP5-F1
#
_entry.id   AF-A0A9E3JSP5-F1
#
_cell.length_a   1.000
_cell.length_b   1.000
_cell.length_c   1.000
_cell.angle_alpha   90.00
_cell.angle_beta   90.00
_cell.angle_gamma   90.00
#
_symmetry.space_group_name_H-M   'P 1'
#
loop_
_entity.id
_entity.type
_entity.pdbx_description
1 polymer ?
#
loop_
_entity_poly.entity_id
_entity_poly.type
_entity_poly.pdbx_seq_one_letter_code
_entity_poly.pdbx_strand_id
1 'polypeptide(L)'
;MRRSGGLKPSRRPCVAKGHGLFACIDGPIQVDNDPAVIDRLWNPFVAAWYESGKTAPSLRLLRLDAAHAHVWENEPTLMAEIHLLLGRDPKQDYADKTAELDLR
;
A
#
# COMPACT_ATOMS: atom_id res chain seq x y z
N MET A 1 -10.04 -26.41 -17.19
CA MET A 1 -11.16 -25.46 -17.06
C MET A 1 -10.75 -24.34 -16.11
N ARG A 2 -10.05 -23.30 -16.61
CA ARG A 2 -9.59 -22.14 -15.82
C ARG A 2 -10.77 -21.17 -15.75
N ARG A 3 -11.35 -20.94 -14.56
CA ARG A 3 -12.35 -19.88 -14.38
C ARG A 3 -11.63 -18.53 -14.52
N SER A 4 -11.77 -17.89 -15.67
CA SER A 4 -11.48 -16.47 -15.85
C SER A 4 -12.58 -15.67 -15.16
N GLY A 5 -12.52 -15.57 -13.83
CA GLY A 5 -13.22 -14.50 -13.12
C GLY A 5 -12.49 -13.21 -13.46
N GLY A 6 -13.17 -12.27 -14.13
CA GLY A 6 -12.61 -10.95 -14.42
C GLY A 6 -12.05 -10.34 -13.13
N LEU A 7 -10.82 -9.83 -13.22
CA LEU A 7 -10.12 -9.19 -12.12
C LEU A 7 -10.96 -8.02 -11.60
N LYS A 8 -11.60 -8.20 -10.44
CA LYS A 8 -12.48 -7.16 -9.88
C LYS A 8 -11.60 -6.02 -9.34
N PRO A 9 -11.91 -4.75 -9.68
CA PRO A 9 -11.19 -3.63 -9.09
C PRO A 9 -11.40 -3.65 -7.58
N SER A 10 -10.28 -3.64 -6.84
CA SER A 10 -10.27 -3.60 -5.38
C SER A 10 -9.56 -2.34 -4.94
N ARG A 11 -10.24 -1.55 -4.12
CA ARG A 11 -9.70 -0.36 -3.47
C ARG A 11 -9.16 -0.73 -2.09
N ARG A 12 -7.93 -0.32 -1.79
CA ARG A 12 -7.26 -0.59 -0.51
C ARG A 12 -6.76 0.72 0.12
N PRO A 13 -7.36 1.17 1.24
CA PRO A 13 -6.79 2.27 2.01
C PRO A 13 -5.53 1.77 2.75
N CYS A 14 -4.50 2.59 2.77
CA CYS A 14 -3.27 2.36 3.50
C CYS A 14 -2.79 3.66 4.16
N VAL A 15 -2.10 3.49 5.29
CA VAL A 15 -1.62 4.61 6.12
C VAL A 15 -0.20 4.29 6.55
N ALA A 16 0.72 5.23 6.33
CA ALA A 16 2.07 5.09 6.83
C ALA A 16 2.12 5.20 8.35
N LYS A 17 3.06 4.48 8.96
CA LYS A 17 3.31 4.59 10.40
C LYS A 17 3.65 6.05 10.74
N GLY A 18 2.97 6.60 11.74
CA GLY A 18 3.10 8.03 12.10
C GLY A 18 2.13 8.96 11.37
N HIS A 19 1.22 8.44 10.54
CA HIS A 19 0.12 9.20 9.93
C HIS A 19 0.56 10.41 9.07
N GLY A 20 1.79 10.38 8.54
CA GLY A 20 2.29 11.40 7.61
C GLY A 20 1.89 11.15 6.15
N LEU A 21 1.36 9.96 5.84
CA LEU A 21 0.95 9.59 4.49
C LEU A 21 -0.27 8.69 4.53
N PHE A 22 -1.26 9.03 3.71
CA PHE A 22 -2.45 8.24 3.46
C PHE A 22 -2.52 7.95 1.97
N ALA A 23 -2.84 6.72 1.59
CA ALA A 23 -3.05 6.41 0.19
C ALA A 23 -4.19 5.42 -0.01
N CYS A 24 -4.88 5.54 -1.14
CA CYS A 24 -5.88 4.61 -1.62
C CYS A 24 -5.35 3.97 -2.90
N ILE A 25 -4.98 2.69 -2.84
CA ILE A 25 -4.43 1.96 -3.98
C ILE A 25 -5.56 1.14 -4.61
N ASP A 26 -5.80 1.38 -5.89
CA ASP A 26 -6.77 0.66 -6.71
C ASP A 26 -6.04 -0.34 -7.60
N GLY A 27 -6.45 -1.60 -7.51
CA GLY A 27 -5.87 -2.65 -8.31
C GLY A 27 -6.52 -4.00 -8.05
N PRO A 28 -6.47 -4.92 -9.02
CA PRO A 28 -6.92 -6.28 -8.78
C PRO A 28 -5.99 -7.05 -7.84
N ILE A 29 -6.59 -7.93 -7.05
CA ILE A 29 -5.87 -8.86 -6.18
C ILE A 29 -6.14 -10.28 -6.62
N GLN A 30 -5.08 -11.07 -6.71
CA GLN A 30 -5.13 -12.46 -7.09
C GLN A 30 -4.21 -13.31 -6.21
N VAL A 31 -4.55 -14.59 -6.07
CA VAL A 31 -3.66 -15.58 -5.47
C VAL A 31 -2.62 -15.94 -6.52
N ASP A 32 -1.35 -15.77 -6.18
CA ASP A 32 -0.21 -16.04 -7.07
C ASP A 32 0.90 -16.75 -6.30
N ASN A 33 0.86 -18.08 -6.28
CA ASN A 33 1.81 -18.92 -5.55
C ASN A 33 3.01 -19.30 -6.40
N ASP A 34 3.64 -18.33 -7.07
CA ASP A 34 4.90 -18.55 -7.79
C ASP A 34 6.02 -18.91 -6.79
N PRO A 35 6.63 -20.11 -6.89
CA PRO A 35 7.72 -20.53 -6.01
C PRO A 35 8.91 -19.57 -6.00
N ALA A 36 9.24 -18.94 -7.14
CA ALA A 36 10.37 -18.01 -7.23
C ALA A 36 10.10 -16.72 -6.45
N VAL A 37 8.86 -16.22 -6.48
CA VAL A 37 8.47 -15.03 -5.73
C VAL A 37 8.35 -15.34 -4.23
N ILE A 38 7.81 -16.50 -3.88
CA ILE A 38 7.77 -16.99 -2.49
C ILE A 38 9.19 -17.08 -1.93
N ASP A 39 10.12 -17.65 -2.69
CA ASP A 39 11.53 -17.75 -2.28
C ASP A 39 12.15 -16.37 -2.05
N ARG A 40 11.92 -15.43 -2.98
CA ARG A 40 12.41 -14.04 -2.91
C ARG A 40 11.87 -13.26 -1.72
N LEU A 41 10.60 -13.45 -1.37
CA LEU A 41 9.93 -12.70 -0.28
C LEU A 41 10.09 -13.39 1.08
N TRP A 42 10.66 -14.58 1.13
CA TRP A 42 10.79 -15.34 2.36
C TRP A 42 11.79 -14.72 3.33
N ASN A 43 11.40 -14.63 4.59
CA ASN A 43 12.26 -14.14 5.66
C ASN A 43 11.85 -14.76 7.02
N PRO A 44 12.67 -14.62 8.08
CA PRO A 44 12.36 -15.19 9.40
C PRO A 44 11.01 -14.75 9.99
N PHE A 45 10.56 -13.53 9.72
CA PHE A 45 9.25 -13.06 10.19
C PHE A 45 8.09 -13.82 9.54
N VAL A 46 8.21 -14.17 8.25
CA VAL A 46 7.21 -15.00 7.54
C VAL A 46 7.29 -16.45 8.02
N ALA A 47 8.51 -16.98 8.17
CA ALA A 47 8.74 -18.38 8.55
C ALA A 47 8.11 -18.74 9.93
N ALA A 48 8.05 -17.79 10.86
CA ALA A 48 7.44 -17.98 12.17
C ALA A 48 5.95 -18.38 12.12
N TRP A 49 5.26 -18.09 11.01
CA TRP A 49 3.83 -18.41 10.84
C TRP A 49 3.57 -19.75 10.14
N TYR A 50 4.60 -20.40 9.59
CA TYR A 50 4.47 -21.63 8.81
C TYR A 50 5.42 -22.71 9.34
N GLU A 51 4.91 -23.61 10.18
CA GLU A 51 5.68 -24.72 10.77
C GLU A 51 6.33 -25.61 9.70
N SER A 52 5.63 -25.86 8.59
CA SER A 52 6.15 -26.64 7.45
C SER A 52 6.94 -25.79 6.43
N GLY A 53 7.22 -24.53 6.74
CA GLY A 53 7.96 -23.61 5.89
C GLY A 53 7.28 -23.29 4.56
N LYS A 54 8.08 -23.15 3.50
CA LYS A 54 7.65 -22.71 2.16
C LYS A 54 6.68 -23.68 1.46
N THR A 55 6.63 -24.95 1.89
CA THR A 55 5.79 -25.99 1.28
C THR A 55 4.49 -26.24 2.04
N ALA A 56 4.17 -25.39 3.03
CA ALA A 56 2.93 -25.52 3.78
C ALA A 56 1.71 -25.45 2.84
N PRO A 57 0.76 -26.40 2.91
CA PRO A 57 -0.43 -26.40 2.03
C PRO A 57 -1.35 -25.19 2.27
N SER A 58 -1.24 -24.57 3.45
CA SER A 58 -1.92 -23.34 3.85
C SER A 58 -1.27 -22.06 3.30
N LEU A 59 -0.03 -22.13 2.79
CA LEU A 59 0.68 -20.96 2.29
C LEU A 59 -0.03 -20.40 1.05
N ARG A 60 -0.36 -19.11 1.10
CA ARG A 60 -0.95 -18.36 0.00
C ARG A 60 -0.25 -17.01 -0.14
N LEU A 61 0.31 -16.77 -1.32
CA LEU A 61 0.85 -15.48 -1.71
C LEU A 61 -0.23 -14.71 -2.49
N LEU A 62 -0.50 -13.48 -2.05
CA LEU A 62 -1.43 -12.57 -2.70
C LEU A 62 -0.63 -11.51 -3.46
N ARG A 63 -0.95 -11.35 -4.74
CA ARG A 63 -0.42 -10.27 -5.58
C ARG A 63 -1.50 -9.20 -5.76
N LEU A 64 -1.14 -7.96 -5.45
CA LEU A 64 -1.89 -6.77 -5.81
C LEU A 64 -1.19 -6.15 -7.03
N ASP A 65 -1.88 -6.09 -8.16
CA ASP A 65 -1.40 -5.37 -9.33
C ASP A 65 -1.92 -3.93 -9.25
N ALA A 66 -1.13 -3.04 -8.65
CA ALA A 66 -1.53 -1.65 -8.46
C ALA A 66 -1.68 -0.94 -9.83
N ALA A 67 -2.84 -0.32 -10.06
CA ALA A 67 -3.13 0.40 -11.30
C ALA A 67 -3.21 1.91 -11.07
N HIS A 68 -3.91 2.34 -10.02
CA HIS A 68 -4.00 3.75 -9.65
C HIS A 68 -3.79 3.91 -8.15
N ALA A 69 -3.27 5.06 -7.73
CA ALA A 69 -3.23 5.44 -6.33
C ALA A 69 -3.60 6.91 -6.13
N HIS A 70 -4.48 7.17 -5.16
CA HIS A 70 -4.69 8.50 -4.63
C HIS A 70 -3.86 8.64 -3.35
N VAL A 71 -3.03 9.67 -3.25
CA VAL A 71 -2.13 9.87 -2.12
C VAL A 71 -2.40 11.23 -1.49
N TRP A 72 -2.45 11.26 -0.17
CA TRP A 72 -2.55 12.46 0.65
C TRP A 72 -1.36 12.48 1.62
N GLU A 73 -0.52 13.49 1.51
CA GLU A 73 0.54 13.75 2.47
C GLU A 73 0.01 14.63 3.59
N ASN A 74 0.32 14.26 4.84
CA ASN A 74 -0.05 15.06 6.00
C ASN A 74 1.20 15.68 6.60
N GLU A 75 1.16 16.98 6.78
CA GLU A 75 2.23 17.72 7.42
C GLU A 75 2.27 17.39 8.93
N PRO A 76 3.44 17.15 9.51
CA PRO A 76 3.53 16.99 10.95
C PRO A 76 3.07 18.28 11.64
N THR A 77 2.27 18.14 12.70
CA THR A 77 1.62 19.24 13.44
C THR A 77 2.59 20.36 13.84
N LEU A 78 3.84 20.02 14.14
CA LEU A 78 4.89 20.98 14.49
C LEU A 78 5.20 21.98 13.37
N MET A 79 5.19 21.54 12.10
CA MET A 79 5.43 22.44 10.98
C MET A 79 4.25 23.38 10.75
N ALA A 80 3.02 22.90 10.96
CA ALA A 80 1.83 23.74 10.90
C ALA A 80 1.86 24.87 11.95
N GLU A 81 2.34 24.60 13.17
CA GLU A 81 2.53 25.61 14.22
C GLU A 81 3.60 26.65 13.84
N ILE A 82 4.72 26.23 13.25
CA ILE A 82 5.76 27.15 12.75
C ILE A 82 5.21 28.04 11.62
N HIS A 83 4.43 27.47 10.69
CA HIS A 83 3.81 28.24 9.60
C HIS A 83 2.80 29.27 10.12
N LEU A 84 2.00 28.91 11.14
CA LEU A 84 1.11 29.84 11.84
C LEU A 84 1.88 30.99 12.51
N LEU A 85 2.99 30.68 13.20
CA LEU A 85 3.85 31.69 13.84
C LEU A 85 4.51 32.63 12.82
N LEU A 86 4.80 32.15 11.61
CA LEU A 86 5.35 32.94 10.51
C LEU A 86 4.30 33.68 9.67
N GLY A 87 3.01 33.59 10.03
CA GLY A 87 1.92 34.31 9.35
C GLY A 87 1.59 33.80 7.95
N ARG A 88 2.00 32.57 7.60
CA ARG A 88 1.68 31.92 6.33
C ARG A 88 0.34 31.20 6.45
N ASP A 89 -0.56 31.33 5.47
CA ASP A 89 -1.88 30.68 5.50
C ASP A 89 -1.70 29.16 5.27
N PRO A 90 -1.97 28.32 6.29
CA PRO A 90 -1.73 26.88 6.18
C PRO A 90 -2.57 26.23 5.07
N LYS A 91 -3.71 26.82 4.67
CA LYS A 91 -4.56 26.26 3.61
C LYS A 91 -3.90 26.29 2.23
N GLN A 92 -2.98 27.23 1.98
CA GLN A 92 -2.25 27.27 0.71
C GLN A 92 -1.22 26.14 0.61
N ASP A 93 -0.65 25.70 1.74
CA ASP A 93 0.35 24.64 1.76
C ASP A 93 -0.27 23.22 1.66
N TYR A 94 -1.60 23.05 1.81
CA TYR A 94 -2.30 21.75 1.67
C TYR A 94 -2.75 21.42 0.24
N ALA A 95 -2.87 22.40 -0.66
CA ALA A 95 -3.40 22.19 -2.01
C ALA A 95 -2.49 21.30 -2.88
N ASP A 96 -1.17 21.34 -2.65
CA ASP A 96 -0.18 20.56 -3.40
C ASP A 96 0.14 19.20 -2.75
N LYS A 97 -0.53 18.83 -1.65
CA LYS A 97 -0.25 17.60 -0.89
C LYS A 97 -1.10 16.39 -1.29
N THR A 98 -1.86 16.52 -2.38
CA THR A 98 -2.67 15.44 -2.92
C THR A 98 -2.26 15.12 -4.34
N ALA A 99 -2.02 13.85 -4.64
CA ALA A 99 -1.64 13.39 -5.96
C ALA A 99 -2.47 12.18 -6.39
N GLU A 100 -2.89 12.17 -7.65
CA GLU A 100 -3.40 10.98 -8.34
C GLU A 100 -2.28 10.41 -9.21
N LEU A 101 -1.94 9.15 -8.99
CA LEU A 101 -0.85 8.47 -9.67
C LEU A 101 -1.41 7.34 -10.52
N ASP A 102 -1.03 7.31 -11.80
CA ASP A 102 -1.13 6.13 -12.65
C ASP A 102 0.12 5.28 -12.44
N LEU A 103 -0.05 4.02 -12.07
CA LEU A 103 1.03 3.10 -11.67
C LEU A 103 1.35 2.06 -12.76
N ARG A 104 0.85 2.28 -13.99
CA ARG A 104 1.07 1.40 -15.15
C ARG A 104 2.23 1.81 -16.03
#